data_AF-L0NMQ8-F1
#
_entry.id   AF-L0NMQ8-F1
#
_cell.length_a   1.000
_cell.length_b   1.000
_cell.length_c   1.000
_cell.angle_alpha   90.00
_cell.angle_beta   90.00
_cell.angle_gamma   90.00
#
_symmetry.space_group_name_H-M   'P 1'
#
loop_
_entity.id
_entity.type
_entity.pdbx_description
1 polymer ?
#
loop_
_entity_poly.entity_id
_entity_poly.type
_entity_poly.pdbx_seq_one_letter_code
_entity_poly.pdbx_strand_id
1 'polypeptide(L)'
;MWIDLDKTEIATILAATSEPSIVAKLIPSTEHPDAGAFIEAADRFSNYLHVDDDAVFERTRNGAYVMGWLWVPNQLAGFDELNDFDDYDISRECRELLEAAHHFDVETLDVHSETELGEGSLDGFRWTLLLEENNLLLSIRAQDQSLSWSYTESRSTDGDSASSVDVTDERCLRFMLEAIGQFRSRSD
;
A
#
# COMPACT_ATOMS: atom_id res chain seq x y z
N MET A 1 6.39 8.62 25.52
CA MET A 1 6.26 7.16 25.45
C MET A 1 4.91 6.82 26.03
N TRP A 2 3.98 6.39 25.17
CA TRP A 2 2.67 5.91 25.60
C TRP A 2 2.80 4.41 25.84
N ILE A 3 2.16 3.92 26.89
CA ILE A 3 2.12 2.51 27.24
C ILE A 3 0.64 2.16 27.25
N ASP A 4 0.24 1.27 26.34
CA ASP A 4 -1.06 0.65 26.42
C ASP A 4 -1.03 -0.37 27.55
N LEU A 5 -1.94 -0.22 28.51
CA LEU A 5 -2.00 -1.03 29.72
C LEU A 5 -3.36 -1.70 29.78
N ASP A 6 -3.35 -3.02 29.78
CA ASP A 6 -4.59 -3.76 29.94
C ASP A 6 -5.11 -3.67 31.39
N LYS A 7 -6.35 -4.14 31.61
CA LYS A 7 -7.00 -4.08 32.93
C LYS A 7 -6.23 -4.85 34.02
N THR A 8 -5.51 -5.90 33.64
CA THR A 8 -4.70 -6.75 34.55
C THR A 8 -3.40 -6.03 34.93
N GLU A 9 -2.77 -5.35 33.98
CA GLU A 9 -1.57 -4.56 34.19
C GLU A 9 -1.88 -3.34 35.06
N ILE A 10 -2.98 -2.63 34.79
CA ILE A 10 -3.48 -1.55 35.65
C ILE A 10 -3.70 -2.04 37.08
N ALA A 11 -4.38 -3.18 37.25
CA ALA A 11 -4.65 -3.74 38.58
C ALA A 11 -3.35 -4.10 39.32
N THR A 12 -2.35 -4.63 38.61
CA THR A 12 -1.03 -4.98 39.16
C THR A 12 -0.29 -3.73 39.62
N ILE A 13 -0.29 -2.66 38.82
CA ILE A 13 0.35 -1.39 39.18
C ILE A 13 -0.34 -0.77 40.39
N LEU A 14 -1.69 -0.74 40.41
CA LEU A 14 -2.48 -0.23 41.52
C LEU A 14 -2.27 -1.02 42.82
N ALA A 15 -2.00 -2.33 42.74
CA ALA A 15 -1.66 -3.15 43.90
C ALA A 15 -0.23 -2.89 44.42
N ALA A 16 0.68 -2.49 43.52
CA ALA A 16 2.10 -2.29 43.84
C ALA A 16 2.46 -0.85 44.25
N THR A 17 1.59 0.13 43.98
CA THR A 17 1.84 1.54 44.31
C THR A 17 0.78 2.12 45.24
N SER A 18 1.20 3.00 46.14
CA SER A 18 0.28 3.83 46.95
C SER A 18 0.39 5.30 46.60
N GLU A 19 1.10 5.64 45.51
CA GLU A 19 1.33 7.02 45.11
C GLU A 19 0.02 7.65 44.58
N PRO A 20 -0.54 8.66 45.27
CA PRO A 20 -1.89 9.15 44.98
C PRO A 20 -2.06 9.69 43.55
N SER A 21 -1.02 10.30 42.99
CA SER A 21 -1.04 10.85 41.63
C SER A 21 -1.05 9.78 40.54
N ILE A 22 -0.45 8.61 40.79
CA ILE A 22 -0.45 7.48 39.85
C ILE A 22 -1.79 6.76 39.94
N VAL A 23 -2.25 6.50 41.16
CA VAL A 23 -3.54 5.86 41.42
C VAL A 23 -4.68 6.67 40.79
N ALA A 24 -4.69 8.01 40.95
CA ALA A 24 -5.71 8.86 40.34
C ALA A 24 -5.73 8.84 38.81
N LYS A 25 -4.60 8.55 38.16
CA LYS A 25 -4.49 8.46 36.69
C LYS A 25 -4.87 7.09 36.13
N LEU A 26 -4.72 6.04 36.94
CA LEU A 26 -4.96 4.64 36.54
C LEU A 26 -6.35 4.13 36.93
N ILE A 27 -7.03 4.78 37.88
CA ILE A 27 -8.44 4.51 38.12
C ILE A 27 -9.21 4.95 36.88
N PRO A 28 -10.01 4.05 36.25
CA PRO A 28 -10.83 4.40 35.10
C PRO A 28 -11.69 5.61 35.45
N SER A 29 -11.44 6.73 34.78
CA SER A 29 -12.36 7.85 34.83
C SER A 29 -13.65 7.37 34.18
N THR A 30 -14.80 7.62 34.81
CA THR A 30 -16.08 7.37 34.16
C THR A 30 -16.06 8.08 32.82
N GLU A 31 -16.25 7.34 31.72
CA GLU A 31 -16.31 7.93 30.39
C GLU A 31 -17.30 9.09 30.41
N HIS A 32 -16.85 10.25 29.92
CA HIS A 32 -17.72 11.41 29.85
C HIS A 32 -18.90 11.06 28.93
N PRO A 33 -20.16 11.38 29.28
CA PRO A 33 -21.32 10.97 28.49
C PRO A 33 -21.28 11.48 27.03
N ASP A 34 -20.61 12.61 26.80
CA ASP A 34 -20.43 13.19 25.46
C ASP A 34 -19.26 12.57 24.67
N ALA A 35 -18.42 11.71 25.25
CA ALA A 35 -17.15 11.26 24.65
C ALA A 35 -17.36 10.65 23.26
N GLY A 36 -18.30 9.70 23.13
CA GLY A 36 -18.59 9.03 21.87
C GLY A 36 -19.00 10.01 20.75
N ALA A 37 -19.78 11.04 21.06
CA ALA A 37 -20.21 12.02 20.06
C ALA A 37 -19.05 12.87 19.51
N PHE A 38 -18.05 13.18 20.35
CA PHE A 38 -16.85 13.90 19.91
C PHE A 38 -15.87 13.00 19.17
N ILE A 39 -15.72 11.74 19.61
CA ILE A 39 -14.91 10.72 18.91
C ILE A 39 -15.45 10.51 17.50
N GLU A 40 -16.76 10.27 17.36
CA GLU A 40 -17.43 10.10 16.07
C GLU A 40 -17.32 11.36 15.18
N ALA A 41 -17.40 12.55 15.77
CA ALA A 41 -17.22 13.79 15.02
C ALA A 41 -15.77 13.99 14.54
N ALA A 42 -14.78 13.57 15.33
CA ALA A 42 -13.37 13.66 14.99
C ALA A 42 -12.99 12.65 13.89
N ASP A 43 -13.47 11.41 13.99
CA ASP A 43 -13.24 10.37 12.98
C ASP A 43 -13.78 10.77 11.60
N ARG A 44 -14.92 11.47 11.57
CA ARG A 44 -15.51 12.01 10.33
C ARG A 44 -14.82 13.24 9.76
N PHE A 45 -13.86 13.83 10.47
CA PHE A 45 -13.27 15.10 10.06
C PHE A 45 -12.43 14.98 8.79
N SER A 46 -11.74 13.85 8.59
CA SER A 46 -10.86 13.61 7.45
C SER A 46 -10.67 12.11 7.21
N ASN A 47 -10.63 11.69 5.94
CA ASN A 47 -10.32 10.30 5.57
C ASN A 47 -8.90 9.86 5.98
N TYR A 48 -8.02 10.80 6.31
CA TYR A 48 -6.65 10.53 6.75
C TYR A 48 -6.49 10.56 8.27
N LEU A 49 -7.53 10.96 9.02
CA LEU A 49 -7.52 10.97 10.47
C LEU A 49 -8.32 9.77 10.97
N HIS A 50 -7.64 8.85 11.65
CA HIS A 50 -8.28 7.73 12.32
C HIS A 50 -8.32 7.96 13.81
N VAL A 51 -9.49 7.76 14.41
CA VAL A 51 -9.68 7.86 15.86
C VAL A 51 -10.11 6.49 16.36
N ASP A 52 -9.42 5.97 17.38
CA ASP A 52 -9.80 4.70 18.00
C ASP A 52 -11.11 4.85 18.80
N ASP A 53 -11.85 3.76 18.96
CA ASP A 53 -13.11 3.74 19.72
C ASP A 53 -12.87 4.07 21.20
N ASP A 54 -11.68 3.77 21.72
CA ASP A 54 -11.23 4.06 23.08
C ASP A 54 -10.29 5.28 23.17
N ALA A 55 -10.28 6.12 22.13
CA ALA A 55 -9.38 7.26 22.02
C ALA A 55 -9.39 8.14 23.28
N VAL A 56 -8.18 8.56 23.69
CA VAL A 56 -8.01 9.49 24.81
C VAL A 56 -8.76 10.78 24.51
N PHE A 57 -9.66 11.12 25.44
CA PHE A 57 -10.61 12.20 25.31
C PHE A 57 -10.50 13.18 26.49
N GLU A 58 -10.45 14.48 26.19
CA GLU A 58 -10.49 15.53 27.20
C GLU A 58 -11.55 16.60 26.86
N ARG A 59 -12.63 16.63 27.64
CA ARG A 59 -13.70 17.63 27.48
C ARG A 59 -13.31 18.98 28.06
N THR A 60 -13.55 20.04 27.30
CA THR A 60 -13.44 21.44 27.75
C THR A 60 -14.79 22.15 27.66
N ARG A 61 -14.87 23.43 28.08
CA ARG A 61 -16.10 24.24 27.95
C ARG A 61 -16.56 24.47 26.50
N ASN A 62 -15.63 24.46 25.53
CA ASN A 62 -15.90 24.90 24.16
C ASN A 62 -15.77 23.77 23.12
N GLY A 63 -15.35 22.59 23.54
CA GLY A 63 -15.13 21.45 22.65
C GLY A 63 -14.42 20.33 23.40
N ALA A 64 -13.78 19.42 22.68
CA ALA A 64 -12.96 18.37 23.26
C ALA A 64 -11.66 18.20 22.48
N TYR A 65 -10.62 17.75 23.16
CA TYR A 65 -9.46 17.16 22.52
C TYR A 65 -9.71 15.65 22.39
N VAL A 66 -9.52 15.14 21.18
CA VAL A 66 -9.65 13.71 20.86
C VAL A 66 -8.32 13.28 20.25
N MET A 67 -7.71 12.25 20.81
CA MET A 67 -6.45 11.71 20.28
C MET A 67 -6.73 10.82 19.07
N GLY A 68 -5.94 10.98 18.01
CA GLY A 68 -6.08 10.19 16.79
C GLY A 68 -4.75 10.06 16.04
N TRP A 69 -4.77 9.21 15.03
CA TRP A 69 -3.65 8.93 14.14
C TRP A 69 -3.88 9.64 12.81
N LEU A 70 -2.89 10.41 12.36
CA LEU A 70 -2.92 11.01 11.04
C LEU A 70 -2.06 10.15 10.10
N TRP A 71 -2.66 9.64 9.04
CA TRP A 71 -1.91 9.05 7.94
C TRP A 71 -1.13 10.14 7.20
N VAL A 72 0.20 9.99 7.13
CA VAL A 72 1.08 10.92 6.44
C VAL A 72 1.69 10.20 5.24
N PRO A 73 1.31 10.56 4.00
CA PRO A 73 1.94 10.03 2.80
C PRO A 73 3.44 10.33 2.75
N ASN A 74 4.24 9.43 2.16
CA ASN A 74 5.70 9.54 2.05
C ASN A 74 6.15 10.89 1.45
N GLN A 75 5.43 11.37 0.44
CA GLN A 75 5.74 12.61 -0.27
C GLN A 75 5.65 13.83 0.66
N LEU A 76 4.70 13.83 1.62
CA LEU A 76 4.61 14.89 2.62
C LEU A 76 5.75 14.83 3.65
N ALA A 77 6.31 13.64 3.87
CA ALA A 77 7.48 13.44 4.72
C ALA A 77 8.82 13.64 3.98
N GLY A 78 8.79 13.93 2.68
CA GLY A 78 9.99 14.15 1.86
C GLY A 78 10.67 12.87 1.38
N PHE A 79 9.96 11.76 1.38
CA PHE A 79 10.39 10.49 0.79
C PHE A 79 9.69 10.27 -0.55
N ASP A 80 10.32 9.47 -1.40
CA ASP A 80 9.71 9.04 -2.65
C ASP A 80 8.47 8.18 -2.37
N GLU A 81 7.53 8.22 -3.31
CA GLU A 81 6.42 7.28 -3.35
C GLU A 81 6.99 5.86 -3.49
N LEU A 82 6.61 4.98 -2.58
CA LEU A 82 6.90 3.57 -2.70
C LEU A 82 5.67 2.95 -3.36
N ASN A 83 5.89 2.22 -4.45
CA ASN A 83 4.83 1.43 -5.05
C ASN A 83 4.59 0.24 -4.13
N ASP A 84 3.41 0.16 -3.52
CA ASP A 84 2.97 -1.04 -2.83
C ASP A 84 2.33 -1.99 -3.85
N PHE A 85 2.85 -3.21 -3.91
CA PHE A 85 2.30 -4.27 -4.76
C PHE A 85 1.39 -5.20 -3.94
N ASP A 86 0.71 -4.62 -2.95
CA ASP A 86 -0.13 -5.35 -1.99
C ASP A 86 -1.49 -5.74 -2.58
N ASP A 87 -1.96 -5.00 -3.58
CA ASP A 87 -3.21 -5.28 -4.29
C ASP A 87 -3.10 -6.43 -5.31
N TYR A 88 -1.88 -6.92 -5.58
CA TYR A 88 -1.63 -7.98 -6.56
C TYR A 88 -1.44 -9.35 -5.90
N ASP A 89 -2.01 -10.40 -6.49
CA ASP A 89 -1.79 -11.78 -6.07
C ASP A 89 -0.42 -12.27 -6.58
N ILE A 90 0.63 -11.86 -5.86
CA ILE A 90 2.01 -12.18 -6.18
C ILE A 90 2.77 -12.81 -5.02
N SER A 91 3.70 -13.68 -5.38
CA SER A 91 4.66 -14.27 -4.47
C SER A 91 5.58 -13.19 -3.89
N ARG A 92 6.04 -13.44 -2.67
CA ARG A 92 7.01 -12.60 -1.98
C ARG A 92 8.27 -12.34 -2.81
N GLU A 93 8.75 -13.35 -3.55
CA GLU A 93 9.93 -13.20 -4.42
C GLU A 93 9.66 -12.21 -5.56
N CYS A 94 8.50 -12.29 -6.21
CA CYS A 94 8.12 -11.34 -7.25
C CYS A 94 8.03 -9.92 -6.70
N ARG A 95 7.44 -9.76 -5.51
CA ARG A 95 7.38 -8.48 -4.80
C ARG A 95 8.77 -7.89 -4.51
N GLU A 96 9.68 -8.68 -3.95
CA GLU A 96 11.05 -8.22 -3.65
C GLU A 96 11.79 -7.77 -4.93
N LEU A 97 11.53 -8.42 -6.07
CA LEU A 97 12.08 -8.01 -7.37
C LEU A 97 11.46 -6.71 -7.90
N LEU A 98 10.15 -6.52 -7.73
CA LEU A 98 9.44 -5.29 -8.11
C LEU A 98 9.91 -4.09 -7.27
N GLU A 99 10.04 -4.27 -5.96
CA GLU A 99 10.56 -3.24 -5.05
C GLU A 99 12.02 -2.86 -5.38
N ALA A 100 12.81 -3.83 -5.85
CA ALA A 100 14.17 -3.56 -6.32
C ALA A 100 14.22 -2.89 -7.71
N ALA A 101 13.15 -2.95 -8.48
CA ALA A 101 13.01 -2.25 -9.75
C ALA A 101 12.64 -0.77 -9.49
N HIS A 102 13.61 0.03 -9.06
CA HIS A 102 13.43 1.47 -8.84
C HIS A 102 12.79 2.18 -10.05
N HIS A 103 11.98 3.21 -9.82
CA HIS A 103 11.25 3.97 -10.85
C HIS A 103 10.38 3.12 -11.80
N PHE A 104 9.95 1.93 -11.38
CA PHE A 104 8.93 1.14 -12.07
C PHE A 104 7.61 1.27 -11.31
N ASP A 105 6.61 1.83 -11.97
CA ASP A 105 5.29 2.11 -11.43
C ASP A 105 4.19 1.48 -12.28
N VAL A 106 3.14 1.03 -11.60
CA VAL A 106 1.96 0.40 -12.18
C VAL A 106 0.75 1.26 -11.88
N GLU A 107 0.29 2.01 -12.88
CA GLU A 107 -0.90 2.86 -12.74
C GLU A 107 -2.17 2.01 -12.82
N THR A 108 -2.19 1.03 -13.74
CA THR A 108 -3.29 0.09 -13.90
C THR A 108 -2.77 -1.29 -14.32
N LEU A 109 -3.40 -2.34 -13.78
CA LEU A 109 -3.23 -3.71 -14.24
C LEU A 109 -4.56 -4.45 -14.03
N ASP A 110 -5.19 -4.86 -15.13
CA ASP A 110 -6.39 -5.68 -15.20
C ASP A 110 -6.10 -6.94 -16.04
N VAL A 111 -5.77 -8.03 -15.35
CA VAL A 111 -5.49 -9.33 -15.96
C VAL A 111 -6.72 -9.99 -16.59
N HIS A 112 -7.92 -9.44 -16.34
CA HIS A 112 -9.17 -9.90 -16.95
C HIS A 112 -9.51 -9.15 -18.24
N SER A 113 -8.75 -8.11 -18.60
CA SER A 113 -8.89 -7.42 -19.87
C SER A 113 -8.49 -8.33 -21.04
N GLU A 114 -9.19 -8.20 -22.17
CA GLU A 114 -8.98 -9.08 -23.33
C GLU A 114 -7.73 -8.73 -24.15
N THR A 115 -7.25 -7.48 -24.09
CA THR A 115 -6.23 -6.98 -25.03
C THR A 115 -5.21 -6.06 -24.36
N GLU A 116 -5.66 -5.03 -23.66
CA GLU A 116 -4.78 -4.11 -22.94
C GLU A 116 -4.86 -4.41 -21.45
N LEU A 117 -3.80 -5.03 -20.92
CA LEU A 117 -3.76 -5.52 -19.55
C LEU A 117 -3.37 -4.43 -18.57
N GLY A 118 -2.62 -3.42 -18.96
CA GLY A 118 -2.22 -2.39 -18.02
C GLY A 118 -1.23 -1.38 -18.58
N GLU A 119 -0.97 -0.37 -17.78
CA GLU A 119 -0.01 0.69 -18.08
C GLU A 119 0.60 1.30 -16.82
N GLY A 120 1.69 2.03 -17.04
CA GLY A 120 2.36 2.78 -15.98
C GLY A 120 3.62 3.46 -16.48
N SER A 121 4.56 3.70 -15.56
CA SER A 121 5.81 4.40 -15.87
C SER A 121 7.07 3.58 -15.52
N LEU A 122 8.13 3.78 -16.31
CA LEU A 122 9.45 3.21 -16.08
C LEU A 122 10.51 4.24 -16.44
N ASP A 123 11.32 4.70 -15.49
CA ASP A 123 12.44 5.63 -15.73
C ASP A 123 12.03 6.88 -16.58
N GLY A 124 10.80 7.36 -16.40
CA GLY A 124 10.22 8.49 -17.15
C GLY A 124 9.61 8.14 -18.53
N PHE A 125 9.67 6.88 -18.94
CA PHE A 125 8.96 6.33 -20.10
C PHE A 125 7.58 5.82 -19.69
N ARG A 126 6.62 5.84 -20.62
CA ARG A 126 5.32 5.17 -20.43
C ARG A 126 5.43 3.74 -20.94
N TRP A 127 4.96 2.77 -20.16
CA TRP A 127 4.84 1.40 -20.62
C TRP A 127 3.36 1.00 -20.76
N THR A 128 3.11 0.06 -21.66
CA THR A 128 1.79 -0.56 -21.87
C THR A 128 1.98 -2.07 -22.03
N LEU A 129 1.21 -2.86 -21.31
CA LEU A 129 1.19 -4.31 -21.38
C LEU A 129 -0.04 -4.77 -22.16
N LEU A 130 0.20 -5.54 -23.22
CA LEU A 130 -0.84 -6.07 -24.12
C LEU A 130 -0.83 -7.60 -24.10
N LEU A 131 -1.99 -8.20 -24.35
CA LEU A 131 -2.19 -9.62 -24.62
C LEU A 131 -2.56 -9.79 -26.09
N GLU A 132 -1.65 -10.33 -26.88
CA GLU A 132 -1.85 -10.59 -28.31
C GLU A 132 -1.61 -12.07 -28.61
N GLU A 133 -2.62 -12.76 -29.15
CA GLU A 133 -2.53 -14.18 -29.52
C GLU A 133 -2.00 -15.08 -28.37
N ASN A 134 -2.45 -14.79 -27.14
CA ASN A 134 -2.01 -15.41 -25.87
C ASN A 134 -0.56 -15.12 -25.43
N ASN A 135 0.13 -14.20 -26.09
CA ASN A 135 1.47 -13.75 -25.71
C ASN A 135 1.39 -12.38 -25.06
N LEU A 136 2.17 -12.20 -24.00
CA LEU A 136 2.36 -10.88 -23.41
C LEU A 136 3.31 -10.04 -24.28
N LEU A 137 2.93 -8.78 -24.48
CA LEU A 137 3.71 -7.79 -25.20
C LEU A 137 3.85 -6.53 -24.32
N LEU A 138 5.07 -6.22 -23.90
CA LEU A 138 5.38 -4.97 -23.23
C LEU A 138 5.88 -3.96 -24.27
N SER A 139 5.23 -2.81 -24.34
CA SER A 139 5.68 -1.67 -25.14
C SER A 139 6.12 -0.54 -24.23
N ILE A 140 7.33 0.01 -24.43
CA ILE A 140 7.86 1.16 -23.70
C ILE A 140 8.03 2.30 -24.69
N ARG A 141 7.48 3.47 -24.36
CA ARG A 141 7.50 4.65 -25.23
C ARG A 141 7.95 5.88 -24.47
N ALA A 142 8.76 6.72 -25.14
CA ALA A 142 9.06 8.06 -24.64
C ALA A 142 7.79 8.93 -24.67
N GLN A 143 7.69 9.89 -23.74
CA GLN A 143 6.53 10.79 -23.67
C GLN A 143 6.33 11.64 -24.94
N ASP A 144 7.42 11.88 -25.69
CA ASP A 144 7.41 12.59 -26.97
C ASP A 144 7.18 11.67 -28.19
N GLN A 145 6.88 10.38 -27.94
CA GLN A 145 6.66 9.33 -28.94
C GLN A 145 7.86 9.04 -29.87
N SER A 146 9.07 9.52 -29.54
CA SER A 146 10.25 9.37 -30.41
C SER A 146 10.94 8.01 -30.30
N LEU A 147 10.89 7.38 -29.11
CA LEU A 147 11.45 6.06 -28.84
C LEU A 147 10.31 5.09 -28.57
N SER A 148 10.26 3.98 -29.32
CA SER A 148 9.42 2.83 -29.00
C SER A 148 10.28 1.57 -28.91
N TRP A 149 10.29 0.94 -27.75
CA TRP A 149 10.86 -0.39 -27.56
C TRP A 149 9.72 -1.36 -27.25
N SER A 150 9.84 -2.61 -27.68
CA SER A 150 8.86 -3.64 -27.39
C SER A 150 9.52 -4.97 -27.08
N TYR A 151 8.89 -5.75 -26.22
CA TYR A 151 9.30 -7.09 -25.82
C TYR A 151 8.12 -8.02 -25.82
N THR A 152 8.29 -9.18 -26.44
CA THR A 152 7.23 -10.18 -26.59
C THR A 152 7.64 -11.46 -25.89
N GLU A 153 6.69 -12.09 -25.21
CA GLU A 153 6.86 -13.37 -24.55
C GLU A 153 7.38 -14.42 -25.54
N SER A 154 8.57 -14.97 -25.28
CA SER A 154 9.18 -16.00 -26.11
C SER A 154 8.78 -17.36 -25.58
N ARG A 155 7.61 -17.88 -25.97
CA ARG A 155 7.19 -19.23 -25.57
C ARG A 155 7.85 -20.30 -26.45
N SER A 156 8.61 -21.19 -25.81
CA SER A 156 8.98 -22.47 -26.42
C SER A 156 7.72 -23.32 -26.53
N THR A 157 7.27 -23.58 -27.75
CA THR A 157 6.16 -24.50 -28.05
C THR A 157 6.59 -25.95 -27.88
N ASP A 158 7.01 -26.35 -26.68
CA ASP A 158 7.17 -27.76 -26.36
C ASP A 158 5.83 -28.29 -25.84
N GLY A 159 5.05 -28.77 -26.81
CA GLY A 159 3.93 -29.70 -26.66
C GLY A 159 3.21 -29.71 -25.32
N ASP A 160 2.29 -28.77 -25.11
CA ASP A 160 1.11 -29.09 -24.35
C ASP A 160 -0.12 -28.40 -24.93
N SER A 161 -1.24 -29.12 -24.82
CA SER A 161 -2.50 -28.83 -25.48
C SER A 161 -3.03 -27.45 -25.08
N ALA A 162 -3.78 -26.81 -25.98
CA ALA A 162 -4.42 -25.51 -25.81
C ALA A 162 -5.38 -25.43 -24.60
N SER A 163 -4.84 -25.45 -23.39
CA SER A 163 -5.49 -24.92 -22.20
C SER A 163 -5.51 -23.40 -22.32
N SER A 164 -6.62 -22.78 -21.94
CA SER A 164 -6.70 -21.33 -21.79
C SER A 164 -5.52 -20.89 -20.97
N VAL A 165 -4.63 -20.10 -21.56
CA VAL A 165 -3.43 -19.67 -20.87
C VAL A 165 -3.87 -18.70 -19.79
N ASP A 166 -3.70 -19.08 -18.54
CA ASP A 166 -4.10 -18.24 -17.41
C ASP A 166 -3.23 -16.98 -17.40
N VAL A 167 -3.88 -15.83 -17.34
CA VAL A 167 -3.25 -14.51 -17.21
C VAL A 167 -3.45 -14.11 -15.76
N THR A 168 -2.36 -14.11 -15.00
CA THR A 168 -2.35 -13.82 -13.57
C THR A 168 -1.42 -12.64 -13.29
N ASP A 169 -1.63 -11.96 -12.16
CA ASP A 169 -0.80 -10.83 -11.73
C ASP A 169 0.68 -11.22 -11.72
N GLU A 170 1.00 -12.35 -11.09
CA GLU A 170 2.36 -12.92 -11.03
C GLU A 170 2.97 -13.07 -12.43
N ARG A 171 2.22 -13.63 -13.39
CA ARG A 171 2.75 -13.86 -14.74
C ARG A 171 3.03 -12.53 -15.44
N CYS A 172 2.10 -11.59 -15.38
CA CYS A 172 2.24 -10.27 -15.97
C CYS A 172 3.43 -9.51 -15.37
N LEU A 173 3.52 -9.45 -14.04
CA LEU A 173 4.57 -8.72 -13.33
C LEU A 173 5.95 -9.35 -13.51
N ARG A 174 6.07 -10.69 -13.50
CA ARG A 174 7.35 -11.36 -13.81
C ARG A 174 7.80 -11.14 -15.25
N PHE A 175 6.87 -11.20 -16.20
CA PHE A 175 7.17 -10.88 -17.59
C PHE A 175 7.67 -9.44 -17.75
N MET A 176 7.04 -8.48 -17.06
CA MET A 176 7.49 -7.09 -17.06
C MET A 176 8.88 -6.95 -16.43
N LEU A 177 9.17 -7.59 -15.30
CA LEU A 177 10.51 -7.58 -14.68
C LEU A 177 11.61 -8.08 -15.63
N GLU A 178 11.34 -9.18 -16.35
CA GLU A 178 12.27 -9.71 -17.35
C GLU A 178 12.49 -8.69 -18.49
N ALA A 179 11.41 -8.12 -19.01
CA ALA A 179 11.46 -7.11 -20.06
C ALA A 179 12.22 -5.86 -19.62
N ILE A 180 11.99 -5.37 -18.39
CA ILE A 180 12.70 -4.23 -17.80
C ILE A 180 14.20 -4.50 -17.72
N GLY A 181 14.60 -5.71 -17.31
CA GLY A 181 16.01 -6.12 -17.31
C GLY A 181 16.65 -6.03 -18.70
N GLN A 182 15.94 -6.47 -19.74
CA GLN A 182 16.39 -6.38 -21.14
C GLN A 182 16.43 -4.94 -21.65
N PHE A 183 15.46 -4.10 -21.28
CA PHE A 183 15.41 -2.70 -21.65
C PHE A 183 16.57 -1.90 -21.03
N ARG A 184 16.85 -2.11 -19.74
CA ARG A 184 17.94 -1.43 -19.01
C ARG A 184 19.32 -1.84 -19.52
N SER A 185 19.56 -3.13 -19.75
CA SER A 185 20.83 -3.61 -20.31
C SER A 185 21.18 -3.09 -21.71
N ARG A 186 20.20 -2.51 -22.42
CA ARG A 186 20.41 -1.81 -23.71
C ARG A 186 20.69 -0.32 -23.58
N SER A 187 20.34 0.27 -22.44
CA SER A 187 20.44 1.71 -22.21
C SER A 187 21.76 2.12 -21.55
N ASP A 188 22.49 1.15 -20.98
CA ASP A 188 23.88 1.26 -20.50
C ASP A 188 24.91 1.06 -21.63
#